data_AF-A0A956CTH4-F1
#
_entry.id   AF-A0A956CTH4-F1
#
_cell.length_a   1.000
_cell.length_b   1.000
_cell.length_c   1.000
_cell.angle_alpha   90.00
_cell.angle_beta   90.00
_cell.angle_gamma   90.00
#
_symmetry.space_group_name_H-M   'P 1'
#
loop_
_entity.id
_entity.type
_entity.pdbx_description
1 polymer ?
#
loop_
_entity_poly.entity_id
_entity_poly.type
_entity_poly.pdbx_seq_one_letter_code
_entity_poly.pdbx_strand_id
1 'polypeptide(L)'
;MVACLLLATACTSGGRLDAGGSPMDGAPASDAGSPPPPPDAATCHGTVEGQVRLPNGIHSAAGALVYVAGEAGERPLTGECGQCVAYESVLAHALTDAAGRFELSLPAGTHEIIIQKGGDERRVEASVACDGTTTLATEAVRLPRTVEEGRVPRMAVIDGIYDSMELVLARMGLGELAIDGAGLSVVDPPFDFYFAPVGAIADVPPIPTDEQRSLLRDPERLAAYDIVFISCGAELVEPATPGFAGSLLFEPGVQQNLRDYVENGGRLYVTDLEYTLIEQIWPQAIDFAHGSGDGLSAEPETPYLANRGEGFFETDARVVDTDLLRWLTTNGVAASATIPIQGLVPGWVMMDRHASVVRRWVERDERPLTVSFAAGCGRVVYSSYHLEEGFSRRFSELPIPEEAILAYLIFQIGECIADPELI
;
A
#
# COMPACT_ATOMS: atom_id res chain seq x y z
N MET A 1 -27.52 -28.58 -36.68
CA MET A 1 -27.98 -28.64 -38.09
C MET A 1 -26.85 -28.06 -38.95
N VAL A 2 -26.30 -28.73 -39.97
CA VAL A 2 -26.60 -30.03 -40.63
C VAL A 2 -25.27 -30.74 -40.99
N ALA A 3 -25.25 -32.07 -41.05
CA ALA A 3 -24.28 -33.02 -41.66
C ALA A 3 -22.76 -32.66 -41.69
N CYS A 4 -21.81 -33.44 -41.17
CA CYS A 4 -21.61 -34.90 -41.09
C CYS A 4 -21.42 -35.61 -42.44
N LEU A 5 -20.18 -36.07 -42.72
CA LEU A 5 -19.92 -37.18 -43.65
C LEU A 5 -18.68 -37.97 -43.19
N LEU A 6 -18.84 -39.30 -43.08
CA LEU A 6 -17.77 -40.27 -42.85
C LEU A 6 -17.36 -40.91 -44.18
N LEU A 7 -16.09 -41.34 -44.29
CA LEU A 7 -15.67 -42.33 -45.28
C LEU A 7 -14.44 -43.09 -44.78
N ALA A 8 -14.47 -44.42 -44.87
CA ALA A 8 -13.39 -45.29 -44.42
C ALA A 8 -13.32 -46.57 -45.27
N THR A 9 -12.12 -46.87 -45.76
CA THR A 9 -11.71 -48.12 -46.44
C THR A 9 -10.18 -48.26 -46.37
N ALA A 10 -9.56 -49.42 -46.57
CA ALA A 10 -9.72 -50.75 -45.95
C ALA A 10 -8.80 -51.73 -46.71
N CYS A 11 -7.92 -52.45 -45.98
CA CYS A 11 -7.23 -53.71 -46.35
C CYS A 11 -6.53 -53.86 -47.73
N THR A 12 -5.29 -54.38 -47.72
CA THR A 12 -4.95 -55.67 -48.37
C THR A 12 -3.56 -56.16 -47.95
N SER A 13 -3.20 -57.40 -48.31
CA SER A 13 -2.09 -58.15 -47.71
C SER A 13 -1.41 -59.13 -48.68
N GLY A 14 -0.09 -59.35 -48.52
CA GLY A 14 0.58 -60.62 -48.90
C GLY A 14 1.71 -60.52 -49.94
N GLY A 15 2.84 -61.20 -49.65
CA GLY A 15 4.02 -61.36 -50.52
C GLY A 15 4.95 -62.48 -49.99
N ARG A 16 5.72 -63.13 -50.88
CA ARG A 16 6.43 -64.42 -50.63
C ARG A 16 7.54 -64.63 -51.69
N LEU A 17 8.59 -65.46 -51.55
CA LEU A 17 9.05 -66.34 -50.46
C LEU A 17 10.33 -65.75 -49.81
N ASP A 18 11.56 -66.29 -49.68
CA ASP A 18 12.31 -67.58 -49.79
C ASP A 18 13.73 -67.31 -49.18
N ALA A 19 14.65 -68.22 -48.80
CA ALA A 19 14.65 -69.64 -48.46
C ALA A 19 15.97 -70.04 -47.71
N GLY A 20 15.92 -71.11 -46.89
CA GLY A 20 17.01 -72.02 -46.47
C GLY A 20 18.46 -71.57 -46.25
N GLY A 21 18.98 -71.66 -45.01
CA GLY A 21 20.42 -71.64 -44.69
C GLY A 21 20.73 -71.86 -43.20
N SER A 22 21.74 -72.68 -42.87
CA SER A 22 22.19 -72.98 -41.50
C SER A 22 23.56 -73.67 -41.51
N PRO A 23 24.32 -73.71 -40.39
CA PRO A 23 24.50 -72.71 -39.33
C PRO A 23 25.99 -72.28 -39.25
N MET A 24 26.40 -71.48 -38.24
CA MET A 24 27.67 -71.63 -37.47
C MET A 24 27.84 -70.49 -36.44
N ASP A 25 28.12 -70.89 -35.20
CA ASP A 25 28.84 -70.25 -34.09
C ASP A 25 28.95 -68.71 -33.98
N GLY A 26 28.31 -68.18 -32.94
CA GLY A 26 28.60 -66.88 -32.33
C GLY A 26 28.28 -66.92 -30.83
N ALA A 27 29.22 -66.49 -29.98
CA ALA A 27 29.05 -66.53 -28.53
C ALA A 27 28.02 -65.47 -28.05
N PRO A 28 27.29 -65.71 -26.94
CA PRO A 28 26.35 -64.73 -26.40
C PRO A 28 27.11 -63.50 -25.89
N ALA A 29 26.81 -62.34 -26.48
CA ALA A 29 27.24 -61.06 -25.92
C ALA A 29 26.54 -60.84 -24.57
N SER A 30 27.30 -60.44 -23.55
CA SER A 30 26.75 -60.08 -22.24
C SER A 30 25.85 -58.86 -22.33
N ASP A 31 24.68 -58.93 -21.71
CA ASP A 31 23.72 -57.83 -21.64
C ASP A 31 24.32 -56.64 -20.87
N ALA A 32 24.81 -55.65 -21.62
CA ALA A 32 25.39 -54.44 -21.07
C ALA A 32 24.27 -53.46 -20.71
N GLY A 33 23.63 -53.73 -19.57
CA GLY A 33 22.56 -52.90 -19.03
C GLY A 33 22.95 -51.43 -19.04
N SER A 34 22.04 -50.57 -19.51
CA SER A 34 22.28 -49.13 -19.60
C SER A 34 22.80 -48.59 -18.26
N PRO A 35 23.76 -47.66 -18.25
CA PRO A 35 24.14 -47.00 -17.02
C PRO A 35 22.87 -46.39 -16.40
N PRO A 36 22.75 -46.38 -15.05
CA PRO A 36 21.69 -45.62 -14.42
C PRO A 36 21.77 -44.16 -14.92
N PRO A 37 20.63 -43.44 -14.99
CA PRO A 37 20.70 -41.99 -15.19
C PRO A 37 21.68 -41.40 -14.17
N PRO A 38 22.47 -40.37 -14.53
CA PRO A 38 23.27 -39.68 -13.54
C PRO A 38 22.34 -39.28 -12.38
N PRO A 39 22.78 -39.43 -11.11
CA PRO A 39 21.97 -38.90 -10.01
C PRO A 39 21.71 -37.43 -10.30
N ASP A 40 20.46 -36.99 -10.14
CA ASP A 40 20.12 -35.58 -10.26
C ASP A 40 21.13 -34.78 -9.45
N ALA A 41 21.84 -33.88 -10.12
CA ALA A 41 22.90 -33.11 -9.49
C ALA A 41 22.22 -32.17 -8.50
N ALA A 42 22.10 -32.64 -7.25
CA ALA A 42 21.36 -31.98 -6.19
C ALA A 42 21.80 -30.52 -6.14
N THR A 43 20.92 -29.63 -6.59
CA THR A 43 21.20 -28.21 -6.71
C THR A 43 21.53 -27.73 -5.30
N CYS A 44 22.81 -27.42 -5.06
CA CYS A 44 23.22 -26.88 -3.77
C CYS A 44 22.46 -25.57 -3.54
N HIS A 45 21.99 -25.35 -2.32
CA HIS A 45 21.39 -24.07 -1.94
C HIS A 45 22.43 -23.18 -1.29
N GLY A 46 22.23 -21.88 -1.40
CA GLY A 46 22.81 -20.87 -0.53
C GLY A 46 21.70 -20.05 0.14
N THR A 47 22.11 -19.19 1.07
CA THR A 47 21.23 -18.26 1.77
C THR A 47 21.40 -16.87 1.19
N VAL A 48 20.30 -16.15 0.91
CA VAL A 48 20.32 -14.71 0.67
C VAL A 48 19.59 -14.02 1.81
N GLU A 49 20.24 -13.05 2.44
CA GLU A 49 19.70 -12.29 3.56
C GLU A 49 19.79 -10.79 3.26
N GLY A 50 18.99 -9.98 3.96
CA GLY A 50 19.06 -8.53 3.84
C GLY A 50 18.13 -7.82 4.81
N GLN A 51 18.15 -6.49 4.78
CA GLN A 51 17.27 -5.65 5.57
C GLN A 51 16.64 -4.56 4.70
N VAL A 52 15.37 -4.75 4.34
CA VAL A 52 14.55 -3.82 3.56
C VAL A 52 14.20 -2.61 4.43
N ARG A 53 14.41 -1.42 3.88
CA ARG A 53 14.06 -0.13 4.48
C ARG A 53 13.03 0.59 3.63
N LEU A 54 12.30 1.53 4.22
CA LEU A 54 11.53 2.55 3.50
C LEU A 54 12.48 3.43 2.66
N PRO A 55 12.00 4.27 1.72
CA PRO A 55 12.86 4.97 0.77
C PRO A 55 13.95 5.84 1.43
N ASN A 56 13.70 6.42 2.62
CA ASN A 56 14.69 7.15 3.41
C ASN A 56 15.90 6.31 3.86
N GLY A 57 15.84 4.97 3.78
CA GLY A 57 16.91 4.06 4.19
C GLY A 57 17.06 3.91 5.71
N ILE A 58 16.29 4.67 6.50
CA ILE A 58 16.35 4.70 7.97
C ILE A 58 15.30 3.75 8.56
N HIS A 59 14.05 3.85 8.12
CA HIS A 59 12.93 3.13 8.73
C HIS A 59 12.76 1.73 8.11
N SER A 60 12.35 0.72 8.89
CA SER A 60 12.19 -0.65 8.40
C SER A 60 10.95 -0.82 7.52
N ALA A 61 11.07 -1.49 6.38
CA ALA A 61 9.90 -1.98 5.65
C ALA A 61 9.49 -3.34 6.21
N ALA A 62 8.62 -3.37 7.23
CA ALA A 62 8.10 -4.59 7.82
C ALA A 62 6.95 -5.18 6.99
N GLY A 63 6.82 -6.50 6.91
CA GLY A 63 5.80 -7.17 6.09
C GLY A 63 5.99 -6.97 4.57
N ALA A 64 7.16 -6.50 4.13
CA ALA A 64 7.52 -6.47 2.71
C ALA A 64 7.75 -7.90 2.23
N LEU A 65 7.20 -8.24 1.07
CA LEU A 65 7.37 -9.53 0.42
C LEU A 65 8.65 -9.53 -0.40
N VAL A 66 9.53 -10.48 -0.14
CA VAL A 66 10.79 -10.67 -0.87
C VAL A 66 10.75 -12.03 -1.54
N TYR A 67 10.84 -12.10 -2.87
CA TYR A 67 10.64 -13.34 -3.63
C TYR A 67 11.50 -13.42 -4.90
N VAL A 68 11.58 -14.62 -5.47
CA VAL A 68 12.17 -14.90 -6.79
C VAL A 68 11.12 -15.60 -7.65
N ALA A 69 10.85 -15.12 -8.86
CA ALA A 69 9.85 -15.72 -9.76
C ALA A 69 10.24 -17.14 -10.20
N GLY A 70 9.26 -18.03 -10.37
CA GLY A 70 9.47 -19.39 -10.89
C GLY A 70 9.45 -19.46 -12.42
N GLU A 71 9.66 -20.67 -12.97
CA GLU A 71 9.70 -20.91 -14.43
C GLU A 71 8.40 -20.53 -15.19
N ALA A 72 7.28 -20.38 -14.47
CA ALA A 72 6.01 -19.88 -15.02
C ALA A 72 6.04 -18.38 -15.38
N GLY A 73 7.14 -17.68 -15.05
CA GLY A 73 7.30 -16.24 -15.19
C GLY A 73 6.70 -15.46 -14.03
N GLU A 74 6.90 -14.14 -14.07
CA GLU A 74 6.28 -13.22 -13.12
C GLU A 74 4.75 -13.26 -13.24
N ARG A 75 4.10 -13.61 -12.13
CA ARG A 75 2.68 -13.37 -11.92
C ARG A 75 2.54 -12.28 -10.87
N PRO A 76 1.63 -11.30 -11.06
CA PRO A 76 1.22 -10.43 -9.97
C PRO A 76 0.77 -11.27 -8.78
N LEU A 77 1.34 -11.03 -7.61
CA LEU A 77 0.98 -11.71 -6.36
C LEU A 77 -0.26 -11.07 -5.69
N THR A 78 -0.88 -10.12 -6.40
CA THR A 78 -2.17 -9.50 -6.16
C THR A 78 -3.16 -9.93 -7.25
N GLY A 79 -4.32 -10.44 -6.85
CA GLY A 79 -5.40 -10.90 -7.73
C GLY A 79 -6.38 -9.78 -8.10
N GLU A 80 -7.57 -10.18 -8.57
CA GLU A 80 -8.68 -9.24 -8.72
C GLU A 80 -8.95 -8.52 -7.39
N CYS A 81 -9.20 -7.20 -7.47
CA CYS A 81 -9.38 -6.33 -6.31
C CYS A 81 -8.26 -6.35 -5.27
N GLY A 82 -7.04 -6.75 -5.69
CA GLY A 82 -5.87 -6.78 -4.82
C GLY A 82 -5.93 -7.87 -3.75
N GLN A 83 -6.70 -8.94 -3.94
CA GLN A 83 -6.64 -10.11 -3.05
C GLN A 83 -5.23 -10.74 -3.05
N CYS A 84 -4.79 -11.30 -1.92
CA CYS A 84 -3.50 -11.99 -1.85
C CYS A 84 -3.54 -13.29 -2.65
N VAL A 85 -2.64 -13.47 -3.62
CA VAL A 85 -2.52 -14.71 -4.41
C VAL A 85 -1.51 -15.62 -3.74
N ALA A 86 -1.84 -16.92 -3.64
CA ALA A 86 -0.93 -17.92 -3.09
C ALA A 86 0.38 -17.98 -3.89
N TYR A 87 1.52 -17.98 -3.18
CA TYR A 87 2.86 -17.87 -3.75
C TYR A 87 3.35 -19.14 -4.49
N GLU A 88 2.45 -20.02 -4.95
CA GLU A 88 2.78 -21.33 -5.54
C GLU A 88 3.55 -21.25 -6.88
N SER A 89 3.68 -20.07 -7.48
CA SER A 89 4.46 -19.83 -8.71
C SER A 89 5.82 -19.14 -8.49
N VAL A 90 6.29 -19.00 -7.25
CA VAL A 90 7.61 -18.41 -6.93
C VAL A 90 8.62 -19.50 -6.55
N LEU A 91 9.91 -19.28 -6.84
CA LEU A 91 10.99 -20.21 -6.49
C LEU A 91 11.28 -20.23 -4.98
N ALA A 92 11.24 -19.06 -4.35
CA ALA A 92 11.28 -18.87 -2.90
C ALA A 92 10.64 -17.52 -2.54
N HIS A 93 10.13 -17.39 -1.32
CA HIS A 93 9.64 -16.12 -0.77
C HIS A 93 9.85 -16.04 0.75
N ALA A 94 9.85 -14.81 1.27
CA ALA A 94 9.79 -14.49 2.69
C ALA A 94 9.04 -13.16 2.88
N LEU A 95 8.39 -12.99 4.05
CA LEU A 95 7.93 -11.69 4.52
C LEU A 95 8.99 -11.12 5.47
N THR A 96 9.26 -9.82 5.38
CA THR A 96 10.22 -9.18 6.29
C THR A 96 9.67 -9.06 7.71
N ASP A 97 10.56 -9.26 8.70
CA ASP A 97 10.22 -9.05 10.11
C ASP A 97 9.98 -7.56 10.44
N ALA A 98 9.63 -7.26 11.70
CA ALA A 98 9.39 -5.88 12.14
C ALA A 98 10.61 -4.95 12.06
N ALA A 99 11.83 -5.50 11.87
CA ALA A 99 13.05 -4.75 11.61
C ALA A 99 13.41 -4.71 10.11
N GLY A 100 12.55 -5.22 9.22
CA GLY A 100 12.76 -5.27 7.77
C GLY A 100 13.66 -6.42 7.30
N ARG A 101 14.02 -7.38 8.17
CA ARG A 101 14.93 -8.47 7.80
C ARG A 101 14.21 -9.61 7.10
N PHE A 102 14.88 -10.21 6.11
CA PHE A 102 14.43 -11.44 5.44
C PHE A 102 15.60 -12.43 5.27
N GLU A 103 15.24 -13.69 5.04
CA GLU A 103 16.16 -14.76 4.65
C GLU A 103 15.47 -15.62 3.57
N LEU A 104 16.18 -15.96 2.49
CA LEU A 104 15.74 -16.85 1.42
C LEU A 104 16.76 -17.98 1.23
N SER A 105 16.29 -19.23 1.09
CA SER A 105 17.12 -20.32 0.60
C SER A 105 16.90 -20.47 -0.91
N LEU A 106 17.97 -20.32 -1.71
CA LEU A 106 17.92 -20.35 -3.17
C LEU A 106 18.96 -21.31 -3.73
N PRO A 107 18.70 -22.00 -4.86
CA PRO A 107 19.71 -22.74 -5.59
C PRO A 107 20.91 -21.86 -5.95
N ALA A 108 22.13 -22.39 -5.96
CA ALA A 108 23.31 -21.64 -6.38
C ALA A 108 23.22 -21.22 -7.86
N GLY A 109 23.56 -19.96 -8.14
CA GLY A 109 23.32 -19.30 -9.42
C GLY A 109 23.07 -17.80 -9.24
N THR A 110 22.65 -17.13 -10.31
CA THR A 110 22.29 -15.71 -10.29
C THR A 110 20.77 -15.60 -10.41
N HIS A 111 20.14 -14.83 -9.52
CA HIS A 111 18.68 -14.65 -9.44
C HIS A 111 18.34 -13.17 -9.41
N GLU A 112 17.21 -12.78 -10.00
CA GLU A 112 16.57 -11.50 -9.69
C GLU A 112 15.65 -11.71 -8.47
N ILE A 113 15.87 -10.92 -7.44
CA ILE A 113 15.03 -10.85 -6.24
C ILE A 113 14.15 -9.61 -6.37
N ILE A 114 12.84 -9.83 -6.22
CA ILE A 114 11.80 -8.81 -6.26
C ILE A 114 11.36 -8.55 -4.82
N ILE A 115 11.32 -7.27 -4.45
CA ILE A 115 10.95 -6.77 -3.12
C ILE A 115 9.72 -5.89 -3.31
N GLN A 116 8.58 -6.31 -2.77
CA GLN A 116 7.31 -5.61 -2.89
C GLN A 116 6.77 -5.22 -1.52
N LYS A 117 6.33 -3.97 -1.36
CA LYS A 117 5.54 -3.54 -0.19
C LYS A 117 4.38 -2.68 -0.69
N GLY A 118 3.19 -3.26 -0.68
CA GLY A 118 2.01 -2.63 -1.25
C GLY A 118 2.18 -2.33 -2.73
N GLY A 119 2.16 -1.05 -3.09
CA GLY A 119 2.34 -0.58 -4.47
C GLY A 119 3.80 -0.45 -4.91
N ASP A 120 4.76 -0.42 -3.99
CA ASP A 120 6.19 -0.26 -4.27
C ASP A 120 6.85 -1.58 -4.69
N GLU A 121 7.71 -1.54 -5.71
CA GLU A 121 8.51 -2.70 -6.16
C GLU A 121 9.97 -2.31 -6.46
N ARG A 122 10.91 -2.98 -5.80
CA ARG A 122 12.37 -2.88 -6.05
C ARG A 122 12.89 -4.23 -6.55
N ARG A 123 13.81 -4.20 -7.52
CA ARG A 123 14.47 -5.40 -8.06
C ARG A 123 15.98 -5.33 -7.83
N VAL A 124 16.59 -6.48 -7.55
CA VAL A 124 18.03 -6.60 -7.29
C VAL A 124 18.57 -7.96 -7.78
N GLU A 125 19.71 -7.95 -8.46
CA GLU A 125 20.41 -9.18 -8.81
C GLU A 125 21.21 -9.70 -7.61
N ALA A 126 21.05 -11.00 -7.29
CA ALA A 126 21.82 -11.69 -6.26
C ALA A 126 22.52 -12.92 -6.83
N SER A 127 23.83 -13.03 -6.59
CA SER A 127 24.61 -14.25 -6.87
C SER A 127 24.73 -15.11 -5.62
N VAL A 128 24.35 -16.39 -5.74
CA VAL A 128 24.21 -17.36 -4.66
C VAL A 128 25.23 -18.48 -4.85
N ALA A 129 25.99 -18.81 -3.81
CA ALA A 129 26.98 -19.88 -3.80
C ALA A 129 26.48 -21.09 -3.00
N CYS A 130 26.94 -22.30 -3.34
CA CYS A 130 26.69 -23.50 -2.54
C CYS A 130 27.10 -23.29 -1.08
N ASP A 131 26.20 -23.59 -0.14
CA ASP A 131 26.43 -23.57 1.31
C ASP A 131 26.96 -22.22 1.85
N GLY A 132 26.75 -21.13 1.11
CA GLY A 132 27.21 -19.78 1.44
C GLY A 132 26.07 -18.80 1.70
N THR A 133 26.38 -17.70 2.39
CA THR A 133 25.45 -16.59 2.66
C THR A 133 25.83 -15.37 1.83
N THR A 134 24.86 -14.85 1.07
CA THR A 134 24.96 -13.59 0.32
C THR A 134 24.13 -12.53 1.04
N THR A 135 24.78 -11.66 1.81
CA THR A 135 24.14 -10.50 2.46
C THR A 135 23.98 -9.35 1.47
N LEU A 136 22.74 -8.94 1.19
CA LEU A 136 22.45 -7.81 0.32
C LEU A 136 22.55 -6.48 1.08
N ALA A 137 23.20 -5.49 0.45
CA ALA A 137 23.36 -4.16 1.03
C ALA A 137 22.03 -3.40 1.11
N THR A 138 21.77 -2.71 2.23
CA THR A 138 20.52 -1.98 2.49
C THR A 138 20.10 -1.02 1.37
N GLU A 139 21.05 -0.32 0.73
CA GLU A 139 20.76 0.61 -0.39
C GLU A 139 20.32 -0.11 -1.68
N ALA A 140 20.69 -1.38 -1.86
CA ALA A 140 20.19 -2.19 -2.96
C ALA A 140 18.76 -2.69 -2.68
N VAL A 141 18.41 -2.94 -1.41
CA VAL A 141 17.16 -3.62 -1.00
C VAL A 141 16.14 -2.73 -0.29
N ARG A 142 16.35 -1.42 -0.19
CA ARG A 142 15.30 -0.48 0.25
C ARG A 142 14.24 -0.25 -0.83
N LEU A 143 13.08 0.22 -0.42
CA LEU A 143 12.03 0.64 -1.36
C LEU A 143 12.51 1.84 -2.22
N PRO A 144 11.96 2.01 -3.44
CA PRO A 144 12.41 3.04 -4.38
C PRO A 144 12.04 4.46 -3.91
N ARG A 145 12.90 5.45 -4.22
CA ARG A 145 12.59 6.89 -4.08
C ARG A 145 12.00 7.45 -5.37
N THR A 146 12.44 6.92 -6.51
CA THR A 146 12.09 7.42 -7.86
C THR A 146 11.80 6.26 -8.81
N VAL A 147 11.22 6.56 -9.97
CA VAL A 147 10.83 5.57 -10.99
C VAL A 147 12.03 4.90 -11.68
N GLU A 148 13.22 5.48 -11.58
CA GLU A 148 14.49 4.88 -12.03
C GLU A 148 15.00 3.80 -11.07
N GLU A 149 14.55 3.82 -9.81
CA GLU A 149 14.95 2.83 -8.80
C GLU A 149 13.99 1.63 -8.72
N GLY A 150 12.78 1.75 -9.24
CA GLY A 150 11.74 0.72 -9.22
C GLY A 150 10.34 1.30 -9.43
N ARG A 151 9.30 0.52 -9.14
CA ARG A 151 7.93 1.06 -9.12
C ARG A 151 7.71 1.83 -7.82
N VAL A 152 7.35 3.11 -7.94
CA VAL A 152 6.77 3.94 -6.88
C VAL A 152 5.27 4.11 -7.17
N PRO A 153 4.37 4.06 -6.18
CA PRO A 153 2.95 4.37 -6.36
C PRO A 153 2.75 5.79 -6.92
N ARG A 154 1.86 5.97 -7.90
CA ARG A 154 1.45 7.32 -8.32
C ARG A 154 0.54 7.92 -7.26
N MET A 155 0.99 9.02 -6.66
CA MET A 155 0.28 9.68 -5.56
C MET A 155 -0.20 11.08 -5.98
N ALA A 156 -1.41 11.44 -5.57
CA ALA A 156 -1.90 12.82 -5.59
C ALA A 156 -2.04 13.32 -4.16
N VAL A 157 -1.47 14.49 -3.85
CA VAL A 157 -1.56 15.13 -2.52
C VAL A 157 -2.37 16.41 -2.65
N ILE A 158 -3.62 16.39 -2.18
CA ILE A 158 -4.44 17.59 -2.00
C ILE A 158 -4.05 18.19 -0.65
N ASP A 159 -3.38 19.33 -0.71
CA ASP A 159 -2.87 20.07 0.46
C ASP A 159 -4.00 20.65 1.32
N GLY A 160 -3.72 20.84 2.61
CA GLY A 160 -4.64 21.43 3.58
C GLY A 160 -3.90 22.19 4.67
N ILE A 161 -4.45 23.33 5.10
CA ILE A 161 -3.72 24.36 5.87
C ILE A 161 -3.23 23.95 7.27
N TYR A 162 -3.58 22.74 7.72
CA TYR A 162 -3.15 22.19 9.00
C TYR A 162 -2.21 20.96 8.85
N ASP A 163 -2.17 20.30 7.69
CA ASP A 163 -1.51 18.99 7.51
C ASP A 163 -0.64 18.89 6.25
N SER A 164 0.67 19.02 6.42
CA SER A 164 1.65 18.86 5.34
C SER A 164 2.01 17.38 5.07
N MET A 165 1.14 16.65 4.37
CA MET A 165 1.39 15.25 3.96
C MET A 165 2.61 15.11 3.03
N GLU A 166 2.89 16.12 2.20
CA GLU A 166 4.07 16.20 1.35
C GLU A 166 5.37 16.15 2.18
N LEU A 167 5.38 16.76 3.37
CA LEU A 167 6.53 16.71 4.28
C LEU A 167 6.70 15.33 4.92
N VAL A 168 5.61 14.62 5.22
CA VAL A 168 5.66 13.22 5.69
C VAL A 168 6.23 12.31 4.60
N LEU A 169 5.77 12.46 3.35
CA LEU A 169 6.30 11.73 2.19
C LEU A 169 7.80 12.02 1.97
N ALA A 170 8.23 13.27 2.05
CA ALA A 170 9.63 13.65 1.94
C ALA A 170 10.49 13.13 3.11
N ARG A 171 9.97 13.13 4.36
CA ARG A 171 10.62 12.48 5.52
C ARG A 171 10.71 10.96 5.37
N MET A 172 9.82 10.34 4.58
CA MET A 172 9.93 8.94 4.13
C MET A 172 10.90 8.73 2.96
N GLY A 173 11.46 9.80 2.38
CA GLY A 173 12.44 9.76 1.28
C GLY A 173 11.84 9.91 -0.12
N LEU A 174 10.56 10.28 -0.23
CA LEU A 174 9.85 10.50 -1.49
C LEU A 174 9.90 12.00 -1.81
N GLY A 175 10.97 12.45 -2.47
CA GLY A 175 11.31 13.86 -2.67
C GLY A 175 12.29 14.40 -1.62
N GLU A 176 12.92 15.55 -1.90
CA GLU A 176 13.92 16.18 -1.02
C GLU A 176 13.33 17.33 -0.19
N LEU A 177 13.65 17.39 1.10
CA LEU A 177 13.27 18.52 1.97
C LEU A 177 14.17 19.73 1.74
N ALA A 178 13.58 20.86 1.33
CA ALA A 178 14.27 22.14 1.14
C ALA A 178 13.71 23.24 2.06
N ILE A 179 14.52 24.25 2.37
CA ILE A 179 14.03 25.52 2.93
C ILE A 179 14.12 26.60 1.85
N ASP A 180 12.99 27.26 1.61
CA ASP A 180 12.88 28.43 0.74
C ASP A 180 12.45 29.68 1.53
N GLY A 181 12.01 30.73 0.82
CA GLY A 181 11.58 32.00 1.42
C GLY A 181 10.21 31.97 2.13
N ALA A 182 9.44 30.90 1.96
CA ALA A 182 8.13 30.68 2.57
C ALA A 182 8.15 29.62 3.69
N GLY A 183 9.11 28.69 3.69
CA GLY A 183 9.31 27.74 4.78
C GLY A 183 10.05 26.48 4.36
N LEU A 184 9.74 25.36 5.03
CA LEU A 184 10.08 24.02 4.55
C LEU A 184 9.16 23.66 3.37
N SER A 185 9.70 23.04 2.33
CA SER A 185 9.01 22.60 1.11
C SER A 185 9.66 21.33 0.56
N VAL A 186 9.04 20.72 -0.47
CA VAL A 186 9.52 19.49 -1.12
C VAL A 186 10.00 19.81 -2.54
N VAL A 187 11.18 19.30 -2.89
CA VAL A 187 11.80 19.39 -4.23
C VAL A 187 11.83 18.02 -4.88
N ASP A 188 11.62 17.99 -6.20
CA ASP A 188 11.56 16.80 -7.04
C ASP A 188 10.75 15.61 -6.46
N PRO A 189 9.50 15.83 -5.99
CA PRO A 189 8.65 14.76 -5.45
C PRO A 189 8.22 13.76 -6.55
N PRO A 190 8.08 12.46 -6.23
CA PRO A 190 7.50 11.45 -7.12
C PRO A 190 5.95 11.47 -7.13
N PHE A 191 5.34 12.59 -6.72
CA PHE A 191 3.89 12.75 -6.52
C PHE A 191 3.39 14.09 -7.04
N ASP A 192 2.13 14.14 -7.48
CA ASP A 192 1.49 15.36 -7.97
C ASP A 192 0.90 16.13 -6.76
N PHE A 193 1.42 17.33 -6.48
CA PHE A 193 1.03 18.18 -5.34
C PHE A 193 0.02 19.25 -5.76
N TYR A 194 -1.17 19.22 -5.15
CA TYR A 194 -2.32 20.07 -5.45
C TYR A 194 -2.52 21.09 -4.33
N PHE A 195 -1.72 22.15 -4.37
CA PHE A 195 -1.69 23.23 -3.38
C PHE A 195 -2.96 24.09 -3.35
N ALA A 196 -3.47 24.42 -2.16
CA ALA A 196 -4.50 25.44 -1.95
C ALA A 196 -3.87 26.73 -1.37
N PRO A 197 -3.65 27.79 -2.16
CA PRO A 197 -3.06 29.02 -1.65
C PRO A 197 -4.02 29.71 -0.69
N VAL A 198 -3.65 29.74 0.59
CA VAL A 198 -4.30 30.57 1.60
C VAL A 198 -4.34 32.01 1.11
N GLY A 199 -5.52 32.65 1.19
CA GLY A 199 -5.65 34.05 0.84
C GLY A 199 -4.68 34.92 1.64
N ALA A 200 -4.16 36.00 1.06
CA ALA A 200 -3.23 36.93 1.72
C ALA A 200 -3.90 37.81 2.82
N ILE A 201 -4.97 37.29 3.42
CA ILE A 201 -5.87 37.87 4.43
C ILE A 201 -6.34 36.70 5.30
N ALA A 202 -5.88 36.66 6.56
CA ALA A 202 -6.00 35.51 7.45
C ALA A 202 -7.44 35.17 7.92
N ASP A 203 -8.43 35.92 7.46
CA ASP A 203 -9.86 35.75 7.76
C ASP A 203 -10.66 35.15 6.58
N VAL A 204 -9.98 34.71 5.50
CA VAL A 204 -10.61 34.06 4.35
C VAL A 204 -10.12 32.60 4.26
N PRO A 205 -11.01 31.59 4.35
CA PRO A 205 -10.62 30.20 4.20
C PRO A 205 -10.05 29.95 2.79
N PRO A 206 -9.15 28.96 2.62
CA PRO A 206 -8.75 28.47 1.32
C PRO A 206 -9.95 28.22 0.41
N ILE A 207 -9.87 28.71 -0.83
CA ILE A 207 -10.83 28.34 -1.88
C ILE A 207 -10.15 27.24 -2.70
N PRO A 208 -10.78 26.06 -2.88
CA PRO A 208 -10.18 24.98 -3.69
C PRO A 208 -9.77 25.49 -5.07
N THR A 209 -8.61 25.04 -5.56
CA THR A 209 -8.06 25.52 -6.84
C THR A 209 -8.75 24.86 -8.03
N ASP A 210 -8.63 25.48 -9.21
CA ASP A 210 -9.14 24.85 -10.44
C ASP A 210 -8.42 23.54 -10.77
N GLU A 211 -7.20 23.32 -10.26
CA GLU A 211 -6.48 22.05 -10.37
C GLU A 211 -7.08 20.97 -9.46
N GLN A 212 -7.38 21.31 -8.20
CA GLN A 212 -8.12 20.44 -7.27
C GLN A 212 -9.53 20.12 -7.78
N ARG A 213 -10.28 21.12 -8.26
CA ARG A 213 -11.60 20.92 -8.90
C ARG A 213 -11.49 20.00 -10.12
N SER A 214 -10.48 20.22 -10.96
CA SER A 214 -10.26 19.44 -12.19
C SER A 214 -9.72 18.03 -11.92
N LEU A 215 -9.17 17.75 -10.73
CA LEU A 215 -8.90 16.38 -10.29
C LEU A 215 -10.18 15.71 -9.79
N LEU A 216 -10.85 16.28 -8.79
CA LEU A 216 -11.97 15.62 -8.11
C LEU A 216 -13.23 15.48 -8.98
N ARG A 217 -13.42 16.34 -9.99
CA ARG A 217 -14.50 16.19 -10.99
C ARG A 217 -14.19 15.17 -12.11
N ASP A 218 -12.97 14.67 -12.21
CA ASP A 218 -12.51 13.85 -13.33
C ASP A 218 -12.15 12.41 -12.87
N PRO A 219 -13.02 11.41 -13.12
CA PRO A 219 -12.78 10.04 -12.69
C PRO A 219 -11.64 9.36 -13.47
N GLU A 220 -11.32 9.78 -14.70
CA GLU A 220 -10.18 9.24 -15.46
C GLU A 220 -8.85 9.73 -14.87
N ARG A 221 -8.80 10.99 -14.40
CA ARG A 221 -7.65 11.50 -13.65
C ARG A 221 -7.50 10.84 -12.28
N LEU A 222 -8.58 10.65 -11.53
CA LEU A 222 -8.52 9.96 -10.23
C LEU A 222 -8.01 8.52 -10.38
N ALA A 223 -8.53 7.76 -11.35
CA ALA A 223 -8.08 6.40 -11.66
C ALA A 223 -6.61 6.29 -12.14
N ALA A 224 -5.92 7.41 -12.40
CA ALA A 224 -4.50 7.43 -12.75
C ALA A 224 -3.55 7.44 -11.53
N TYR A 225 -4.09 7.42 -10.29
CA TYR A 225 -3.33 7.44 -9.02
C TYR A 225 -3.55 6.16 -8.20
N ASP A 226 -2.47 5.53 -7.76
CA ASP A 226 -2.53 4.42 -6.80
C ASP A 226 -3.02 4.90 -5.41
N ILE A 227 -2.71 6.14 -5.03
CA ILE A 227 -3.11 6.76 -3.74
C ILE A 227 -3.52 8.24 -3.94
N VAL A 228 -4.59 8.67 -3.27
CA VAL A 228 -4.96 10.08 -3.11
C VAL A 228 -4.93 10.44 -1.62
N PHE A 229 -4.29 11.55 -1.30
CA PHE A 229 -4.28 12.16 0.03
C PHE A 229 -5.10 13.44 0.03
N ILE A 230 -5.91 13.64 1.07
CA ILE A 230 -6.73 14.82 1.31
C ILE A 230 -6.41 15.30 2.73
N SER A 231 -5.47 16.24 2.81
CA SER A 231 -5.00 16.84 4.06
C SER A 231 -6.06 17.73 4.70
N CYS A 232 -6.02 17.85 6.02
CA CYS A 232 -7.00 18.62 6.76
C CYS A 232 -6.94 20.13 6.46
N GLY A 233 -8.10 20.71 6.15
CA GLY A 233 -8.20 22.11 5.74
C GLY A 233 -7.86 22.29 4.25
N ALA A 234 -8.18 21.28 3.45
CA ALA A 234 -8.28 21.38 1.99
C ALA A 234 -9.55 22.16 1.57
N GLU A 235 -10.49 22.37 2.50
CA GLU A 235 -11.74 23.14 2.33
C GLU A 235 -12.58 22.59 1.17
N LEU A 236 -12.60 21.25 1.03
CA LEU A 236 -13.50 20.58 0.08
C LEU A 236 -14.97 20.83 0.44
N VAL A 237 -15.23 21.21 1.69
CA VAL A 237 -16.50 21.74 2.18
C VAL A 237 -16.26 23.17 2.68
N GLU A 238 -17.28 24.03 2.63
CA GLU A 238 -17.23 25.38 3.21
C GLU A 238 -18.19 25.46 4.40
N PRO A 239 -17.80 26.02 5.57
CA PRO A 239 -18.71 26.18 6.69
C PRO A 239 -19.81 27.20 6.35
N ALA A 240 -21.07 26.79 6.55
CA ALA A 240 -22.24 27.33 5.85
C ALA A 240 -22.44 28.86 5.96
N THR A 241 -21.90 29.60 4.98
CA THR A 241 -22.23 31.02 4.74
C THR A 241 -23.47 31.12 3.85
N PRO A 242 -24.60 31.70 4.32
CA PRO A 242 -25.85 31.75 3.54
C PRO A 242 -25.70 32.56 2.25
N GLY A 243 -25.50 31.86 1.13
CA GLY A 243 -25.32 32.46 -0.20
C GLY A 243 -24.26 31.77 -1.07
N PHE A 244 -23.41 30.91 -0.50
CA PHE A 244 -22.41 30.16 -1.25
C PHE A 244 -22.91 28.76 -1.65
N ALA A 245 -22.53 28.35 -2.85
CA ALA A 245 -22.72 27.01 -3.40
C ALA A 245 -21.36 26.49 -3.91
N GLY A 246 -20.30 26.69 -3.10
CA GLY A 246 -18.89 26.61 -3.51
C GLY A 246 -18.14 25.34 -3.08
N SER A 247 -18.70 24.55 -2.16
CA SER A 247 -18.09 23.33 -1.62
C SER A 247 -17.85 22.26 -2.68
N LEU A 248 -16.57 21.98 -2.98
CA LEU A 248 -16.12 21.01 -3.99
C LEU A 248 -16.70 19.60 -3.76
N LEU A 249 -16.81 19.13 -2.52
CA LEU A 249 -17.41 17.83 -2.17
C LEU A 249 -18.89 17.71 -2.60
N PHE A 250 -19.61 18.82 -2.76
CA PHE A 250 -21.01 18.85 -3.19
C PHE A 250 -21.20 19.26 -4.66
N GLU A 251 -20.12 19.44 -5.41
CA GLU A 251 -20.21 19.69 -6.85
C GLU A 251 -20.62 18.40 -7.60
N PRO A 252 -21.38 18.50 -8.71
CA PRO A 252 -21.94 17.34 -9.39
C PRO A 252 -20.88 16.30 -9.80
N GLY A 253 -21.03 15.08 -9.28
CA GLY A 253 -20.18 13.94 -9.57
C GLY A 253 -19.07 13.67 -8.55
N VAL A 254 -18.62 14.66 -7.77
CA VAL A 254 -17.40 14.53 -6.94
C VAL A 254 -17.47 13.40 -5.91
N GLN A 255 -18.58 13.27 -5.19
CA GLN A 255 -18.79 12.16 -4.24
C GLN A 255 -18.79 10.79 -4.91
N GLN A 256 -19.35 10.70 -6.13
CA GLN A 256 -19.40 9.46 -6.89
C GLN A 256 -18.02 9.12 -7.48
N ASN A 257 -17.29 10.12 -7.99
CA ASN A 257 -15.92 9.93 -8.48
C ASN A 257 -14.99 9.44 -7.37
N LEU A 258 -15.09 9.99 -6.16
CA LEU A 258 -14.33 9.56 -4.98
C LEU A 258 -14.76 8.16 -4.49
N ARG A 259 -16.06 7.85 -4.54
CA ARG A 259 -16.57 6.49 -4.30
C ARG A 259 -15.97 5.50 -5.29
N ASP A 260 -16.17 5.75 -6.57
CA ASP A 260 -15.76 4.88 -7.67
C ASP A 260 -14.23 4.72 -7.70
N TYR A 261 -13.47 5.79 -7.39
CA TYR A 261 -12.02 5.74 -7.24
C TYR A 261 -11.59 4.66 -6.24
N VAL A 262 -12.13 4.72 -5.01
CA VAL A 262 -11.80 3.73 -3.97
C VAL A 262 -12.41 2.37 -4.32
N GLU A 263 -13.68 2.30 -4.70
CA GLU A 263 -14.36 1.03 -4.96
C GLU A 263 -13.74 0.23 -6.12
N ASN A 264 -13.07 0.88 -7.08
CA ASN A 264 -12.29 0.22 -8.14
C ASN A 264 -10.82 -0.11 -7.77
N GLY A 265 -10.35 0.20 -6.57
CA GLY A 265 -9.01 -0.15 -6.08
C GLY A 265 -8.20 0.97 -5.45
N GLY A 266 -8.63 2.23 -5.62
CA GLY A 266 -7.94 3.41 -5.11
C GLY A 266 -7.72 3.38 -3.59
N ARG A 267 -6.69 4.10 -3.15
CA ARG A 267 -6.33 4.23 -1.74
C ARG A 267 -6.51 5.68 -1.31
N LEU A 268 -7.35 5.94 -0.31
CA LEU A 268 -7.71 7.29 0.10
C LEU A 268 -7.26 7.58 1.54
N TYR A 269 -6.50 8.66 1.73
CA TYR A 269 -6.16 9.22 3.03
C TYR A 269 -6.94 10.51 3.27
N VAL A 270 -7.54 10.64 4.45
CA VAL A 270 -8.30 11.82 4.88
C VAL A 270 -7.93 12.14 6.33
N THR A 271 -7.74 13.42 6.68
CA THR A 271 -7.41 13.82 8.06
C THR A 271 -8.37 14.87 8.65
N ASP A 272 -8.55 14.76 9.98
CA ASP A 272 -9.39 15.57 10.87
C ASP A 272 -10.67 16.20 10.26
N LEU A 273 -10.69 17.52 10.01
CA LEU A 273 -11.87 18.28 9.56
C LEU A 273 -12.43 17.81 8.20
N GLU A 274 -11.65 17.11 7.37
CA GLU A 274 -12.10 16.53 6.10
C GLU A 274 -12.88 15.21 6.29
N TYR A 275 -13.14 14.77 7.54
CA TYR A 275 -14.07 13.67 7.87
C TYR A 275 -15.42 13.79 7.15
N THR A 276 -15.85 15.00 6.78
CA THR A 276 -17.12 15.20 6.08
C THR A 276 -17.12 14.45 4.75
N LEU A 277 -15.96 14.21 4.12
CA LEU A 277 -15.84 13.30 2.98
C LEU A 277 -16.23 11.86 3.37
N ILE A 278 -15.74 11.36 4.50
CA ILE A 278 -16.08 10.04 5.02
C ILE A 278 -17.57 9.96 5.35
N GLU A 279 -18.10 10.98 6.03
CA GLU A 279 -19.51 11.09 6.42
C GLU A 279 -20.45 11.12 5.21
N GLN A 280 -20.16 11.91 4.18
CA GLN A 280 -21.03 12.00 3.00
C GLN A 280 -20.92 10.79 2.05
N ILE A 281 -19.81 10.05 2.05
CA ILE A 281 -19.57 8.95 1.10
C ILE A 281 -19.73 7.56 1.74
N TRP A 282 -19.37 7.39 3.02
CA TRP A 282 -19.48 6.13 3.75
C TRP A 282 -19.99 6.32 5.21
N PRO A 283 -21.18 6.91 5.43
CA PRO A 283 -21.74 7.13 6.78
C PRO A 283 -21.92 5.82 7.57
N GLN A 284 -22.09 4.69 6.87
CA GLN A 284 -22.19 3.38 7.49
C GLN A 284 -20.85 2.84 8.03
N ALA A 285 -19.72 3.51 7.79
CA ALA A 285 -18.40 3.08 8.24
C ALA A 285 -18.03 3.63 9.61
N ILE A 286 -18.22 4.94 9.83
CA ILE A 286 -17.82 5.66 11.05
C ILE A 286 -18.98 6.56 11.46
N ASP A 287 -19.31 6.55 12.75
CA ASP A 287 -20.28 7.47 13.38
C ASP A 287 -19.48 8.45 14.24
N PHE A 288 -19.61 9.74 13.92
CA PHE A 288 -18.82 10.82 14.50
C PHE A 288 -19.57 11.51 15.65
N ALA A 289 -18.85 11.81 16.72
CA ALA A 289 -19.42 12.43 17.91
C ALA A 289 -20.01 13.82 17.60
N HIS A 290 -21.08 14.18 18.33
CA HIS A 290 -21.85 15.43 18.15
C HIS A 290 -22.70 15.52 16.88
N GLY A 291 -22.90 14.40 16.21
CA GLY A 291 -23.85 14.23 15.12
C GLY A 291 -25.33 14.29 15.47
N SER A 292 -26.14 13.72 14.57
CA SER A 292 -27.58 13.45 14.68
C SER A 292 -27.90 12.55 15.90
N GLY A 293 -27.02 11.59 16.19
CA GLY A 293 -27.13 10.70 17.35
C GLY A 293 -28.02 9.47 17.14
N ASP A 294 -28.35 9.13 15.89
CA ASP A 294 -28.88 7.81 15.50
C ASP A 294 -27.79 6.73 15.47
N GLY A 295 -26.52 7.12 15.35
CA GLY A 295 -25.34 6.25 15.38
C GLY A 295 -24.91 5.86 13.96
N LEU A 296 -24.35 4.66 13.79
CA LEU A 296 -23.97 4.14 12.47
C LEU A 296 -25.21 4.07 11.55
N SER A 297 -25.29 5.00 10.60
CA SER A 297 -26.45 5.23 9.74
C SER A 297 -26.15 4.88 8.28
N ALA A 298 -27.19 4.86 7.44
CA ALA A 298 -27.05 4.73 5.99
C ALA A 298 -27.28 6.05 5.24
N GLU A 299 -27.84 7.04 5.94
CA GLU A 299 -28.02 8.40 5.45
C GLU A 299 -26.90 9.27 6.03
N PRO A 300 -26.28 10.18 5.26
CA PRO A 300 -25.20 11.03 5.74
C PRO A 300 -25.74 12.18 6.61
N GLU A 301 -24.99 12.51 7.65
CA GLU A 301 -25.30 13.62 8.54
C GLU A 301 -25.11 15.00 7.88
N THR A 302 -25.51 16.06 8.60
CA THR A 302 -25.24 17.44 8.16
C THR A 302 -23.75 17.76 8.30
N PRO A 303 -23.09 18.31 7.26
CA PRO A 303 -21.72 18.82 7.35
C PRO A 303 -21.48 19.74 8.56
N TYR A 304 -20.25 19.70 9.07
CA TYR A 304 -19.81 20.49 10.21
C TYR A 304 -20.49 20.19 11.57
N LEU A 305 -21.17 19.04 11.73
CA LEU A 305 -21.70 18.64 13.03
C LEU A 305 -20.63 18.15 14.02
N ALA A 306 -19.65 17.35 13.57
CA ALA A 306 -18.67 16.74 14.46
C ALA A 306 -17.47 17.62 14.85
N ASN A 307 -17.29 18.78 14.19
CA ASN A 307 -16.17 19.71 14.46
C ASN A 307 -16.37 20.43 15.79
N ARG A 308 -16.11 19.74 16.91
CA ARG A 308 -16.49 20.16 18.27
C ARG A 308 -15.41 19.95 19.31
N GLY A 309 -14.27 19.37 18.96
CA GLY A 309 -13.12 19.24 19.84
C GLY A 309 -12.67 20.60 20.38
N GLU A 310 -12.63 20.75 21.71
CA GLU A 310 -12.31 22.02 22.35
C GLU A 310 -10.80 22.21 22.60
N GLY A 311 -10.29 23.37 22.20
CA GLY A 311 -8.93 23.82 22.52
C GLY A 311 -7.83 23.15 21.69
N PHE A 312 -6.58 23.51 22.00
CA PHE A 312 -5.42 22.70 21.63
C PHE A 312 -5.24 21.64 22.71
N PHE A 313 -5.16 20.37 22.30
CA PHE A 313 -5.16 19.23 23.20
C PHE A 313 -4.01 18.27 22.88
N GLU A 314 -3.34 17.80 23.92
CA GLU A 314 -2.33 16.73 23.87
C GLU A 314 -2.82 15.61 24.78
N THR A 315 -2.62 14.35 24.39
CA THR A 315 -3.23 13.20 25.05
C THR A 315 -2.37 11.95 24.95
N ASP A 316 -2.41 11.11 25.98
CA ASP A 316 -1.92 9.73 25.87
C ASP A 316 -2.94 8.91 25.07
N ALA A 317 -2.53 8.38 23.93
CA ALA A 317 -3.31 7.46 23.11
C ALA A 317 -2.71 6.05 23.12
N ARG A 318 -3.55 5.04 22.88
CA ARG A 318 -3.15 3.63 22.85
C ARG A 318 -3.09 3.14 21.40
N VAL A 319 -1.92 2.68 20.98
CA VAL A 319 -1.75 1.86 19.78
C VAL A 319 -2.43 0.52 20.06
N VAL A 320 -3.44 0.19 19.25
CA VAL A 320 -4.27 -1.02 19.45
C VAL A 320 -3.87 -2.16 18.53
N ASP A 321 -3.28 -1.82 17.39
CA ASP A 321 -2.77 -2.77 16.42
C ASP A 321 -1.38 -3.28 16.82
N THR A 322 -1.21 -4.61 16.79
CA THR A 322 0.01 -5.27 17.31
C THR A 322 1.19 -5.13 16.37
N ASP A 323 0.97 -4.99 15.06
CA ASP A 323 2.03 -4.93 14.07
C ASP A 323 2.54 -3.51 13.88
N LEU A 324 1.62 -2.52 13.90
CA LEU A 324 1.96 -1.10 14.05
C LEU A 324 2.75 -0.86 15.34
N LEU A 325 2.31 -1.41 16.47
CA LEU A 325 3.05 -1.28 17.74
C LEU A 325 4.46 -1.90 17.65
N ARG A 326 4.59 -3.09 17.03
CA ARG A 326 5.90 -3.74 16.85
C ARG A 326 6.80 -2.92 15.93
N TRP A 327 6.25 -2.27 14.91
CA TRP A 327 6.99 -1.39 14.00
C TRP A 327 7.44 -0.09 14.71
N LEU A 328 6.54 0.62 15.38
CA LEU A 328 6.85 1.85 16.12
C LEU A 328 7.91 1.61 17.22
N THR A 329 7.83 0.49 17.93
CA THR A 329 8.84 0.11 18.93
C THR A 329 10.17 -0.33 18.31
N THR A 330 10.16 -1.00 17.15
CA THR A 330 11.39 -1.40 16.45
C THR A 330 12.12 -0.22 15.82
N ASN A 331 11.41 0.82 15.39
CA ASN A 331 11.99 2.05 14.84
C ASN A 331 12.26 3.14 15.92
N GLY A 332 12.01 2.83 17.21
CA GLY A 332 12.33 3.71 18.33
C GLY A 332 11.34 4.87 18.58
N VAL A 333 10.26 4.95 17.80
CA VAL A 333 9.22 5.99 17.92
C VAL A 333 8.38 5.80 19.18
N ALA A 334 8.10 4.55 19.56
CA ALA A 334 7.32 4.23 20.75
C ALA A 334 8.11 3.40 21.77
N ALA A 335 7.96 3.72 23.06
CA ALA A 335 8.50 2.91 24.16
C ALA A 335 7.48 1.92 24.74
N SER A 336 6.19 2.06 24.40
CA SER A 336 5.10 1.23 24.93
C SER A 336 3.89 1.24 23.98
N ALA A 337 2.82 0.51 24.35
CA ALA A 337 1.52 0.61 23.66
C ALA A 337 0.83 1.97 23.83
N THR A 338 1.27 2.80 24.77
CA THR A 338 0.84 4.17 24.96
C THR A 338 1.87 5.13 24.36
N ILE A 339 1.39 6.11 23.60
CA ILE A 339 2.13 7.16 22.91
C ILE A 339 1.46 8.52 23.18
N PRO A 340 2.22 9.63 23.21
CA PRO A 340 1.60 10.94 23.10
C PRO A 340 0.99 11.10 21.70
N ILE A 341 -0.17 11.75 21.64
CA ILE A 341 -0.76 12.34 20.45
C ILE A 341 -1.02 13.81 20.75
N GLN A 342 -0.45 14.66 19.92
CA GLN A 342 -0.60 16.11 19.88
C GLN A 342 -1.50 16.45 18.69
N GLY A 343 -1.43 17.69 18.16
CA GLY A 343 -2.12 18.02 16.91
C GLY A 343 -3.65 17.90 16.98
N LEU A 344 -4.29 17.97 18.15
CA LEU A 344 -5.74 18.07 18.27
C LEU A 344 -6.08 19.55 18.48
N VAL A 345 -6.53 20.24 17.42
CA VAL A 345 -6.73 21.71 17.40
C VAL A 345 -8.21 22.09 17.60
N PRO A 346 -8.55 23.36 17.89
CA PRO A 346 -9.95 23.76 18.08
C PRO A 346 -10.81 23.44 16.85
N GLY A 347 -11.81 22.58 17.03
CA GLY A 347 -12.63 22.05 15.95
C GLY A 347 -12.37 20.58 15.61
N TRP A 348 -11.39 19.92 16.24
CA TRP A 348 -11.04 18.51 15.95
C TRP A 348 -12.21 17.54 16.09
N VAL A 349 -12.14 16.44 15.35
CA VAL A 349 -13.26 15.54 15.06
C VAL A 349 -13.07 14.20 15.76
N MET A 350 -13.99 13.88 16.66
CA MET A 350 -13.96 12.66 17.46
C MET A 350 -14.88 11.58 16.86
N MET A 351 -14.39 10.35 16.75
CA MET A 351 -15.23 9.19 16.41
C MET A 351 -15.99 8.70 17.66
N ASP A 352 -17.28 8.35 17.53
CA ASP A 352 -18.07 7.66 18.57
C ASP A 352 -18.07 6.15 18.33
N ARG A 353 -18.36 5.73 17.09
CA ARG A 353 -18.50 4.31 16.72
C ARG A 353 -17.92 4.04 15.34
N HIS A 354 -17.77 2.76 15.05
CA HIS A 354 -17.31 2.27 13.77
C HIS A 354 -17.98 0.94 13.45
N ALA A 355 -18.19 0.65 12.17
CA ALA A 355 -18.66 -0.65 11.73
C ALA A 355 -17.61 -1.75 11.99
N SER A 356 -18.05 -3.01 12.01
CA SER A 356 -17.17 -4.17 12.24
C SER A 356 -16.11 -4.39 11.15
N VAL A 357 -16.25 -3.74 9.99
CA VAL A 357 -15.28 -3.74 8.89
C VAL A 357 -14.14 -2.73 9.07
N VAL A 358 -14.24 -1.85 10.07
CA VAL A 358 -13.23 -0.82 10.35
C VAL A 358 -12.15 -1.39 11.27
N ARG A 359 -10.91 -1.47 10.77
CA ARG A 359 -9.72 -1.76 11.57
C ARG A 359 -9.31 -0.48 12.31
N ARG A 360 -9.10 -0.60 13.62
CA ARG A 360 -8.57 0.48 14.47
C ARG A 360 -7.07 0.32 14.62
N TRP A 361 -6.35 1.43 14.58
CA TRP A 361 -4.89 1.49 14.72
C TRP A 361 -4.48 2.16 16.03
N VAL A 362 -5.14 3.28 16.35
CA VAL A 362 -4.96 4.05 17.59
C VAL A 362 -6.33 4.37 18.18
N GLU A 363 -6.46 4.29 19.51
CA GLU A 363 -7.64 4.69 20.28
C GLU A 363 -7.25 5.59 21.46
N ARG A 364 -8.21 6.34 22.00
CA ARG A 364 -8.13 7.04 23.28
C ARG A 364 -9.47 6.91 23.98
N ASP A 365 -9.49 6.51 25.25
CA ASP A 365 -10.72 6.28 26.03
C ASP A 365 -11.76 5.39 25.28
N GLU A 366 -11.28 4.27 24.73
CA GLU A 366 -11.99 3.32 23.84
C GLU A 366 -12.48 3.88 22.48
N ARG A 367 -12.40 5.19 22.25
CA ARG A 367 -12.75 5.85 20.98
C ARG A 367 -11.60 5.76 19.98
N PRO A 368 -11.84 5.46 18.69
CA PRO A 368 -10.78 5.49 17.71
C PRO A 368 -10.22 6.92 17.52
N LEU A 369 -8.92 7.01 17.24
CA LEU A 369 -8.26 8.21 16.71
C LEU A 369 -7.72 7.97 15.29
N THR A 370 -7.31 6.75 14.95
CA THR A 370 -6.87 6.38 13.59
C THR A 370 -7.45 5.03 13.19
N VAL A 371 -8.05 4.99 12.00
CA VAL A 371 -8.80 3.84 11.49
C VAL A 371 -8.56 3.62 9.99
N SER A 372 -8.89 2.42 9.51
CA SER A 372 -8.99 2.12 8.08
C SER A 372 -10.09 1.12 7.78
N PHE A 373 -10.77 1.26 6.65
CA PHE A 373 -11.77 0.30 6.18
C PHE A 373 -11.62 0.01 4.68
N ALA A 374 -12.12 -1.14 4.24
CA ALA A 374 -12.23 -1.47 2.83
C ALA A 374 -13.55 -0.94 2.25
N ALA A 375 -13.51 -0.41 1.04
CA ALA A 375 -14.68 -0.04 0.26
C ALA A 375 -14.46 -0.54 -1.18
N GLY A 376 -15.32 -1.45 -1.63
CA GLY A 376 -15.07 -2.23 -2.85
C GLY A 376 -13.69 -2.89 -2.81
N CYS A 377 -12.86 -2.55 -3.79
CA CYS A 377 -11.51 -3.08 -3.98
C CYS A 377 -10.41 -2.18 -3.37
N GLY A 378 -10.79 -1.01 -2.86
CA GLY A 378 -9.92 0.00 -2.26
C GLY A 378 -9.90 -0.03 -0.73
N ARG A 379 -9.17 0.93 -0.17
CA ARG A 379 -9.13 1.18 1.28
C ARG A 379 -9.13 2.68 1.55
N VAL A 380 -9.84 3.07 2.61
CA VAL A 380 -9.85 4.43 3.15
C VAL A 380 -9.15 4.42 4.51
N VAL A 381 -8.33 5.43 4.78
CA VAL A 381 -7.74 5.73 6.09
C VAL A 381 -8.27 7.07 6.57
N TYR A 382 -8.59 7.15 7.85
CA TYR A 382 -8.95 8.39 8.52
C TYR A 382 -8.22 8.52 9.87
N SER A 383 -7.70 9.73 10.17
CA SER A 383 -7.14 10.08 11.48
C SER A 383 -7.63 11.43 11.99
N SER A 384 -8.03 11.46 13.26
CA SER A 384 -8.59 12.61 14.01
C SER A 384 -7.56 13.64 14.51
N TYR A 385 -6.29 13.53 14.12
CA TYR A 385 -5.21 14.40 14.59
C TYR A 385 -4.38 14.93 13.43
N HIS A 386 -3.73 16.08 13.67
CA HIS A 386 -2.85 16.77 12.73
C HIS A 386 -1.42 16.24 12.73
N LEU A 387 -0.67 16.59 11.69
CA LEU A 387 0.60 15.96 11.32
C LEU A 387 1.85 16.79 11.60
N GLU A 388 1.75 18.01 12.16
CA GLU A 388 2.92 18.82 12.57
C GLU A 388 2.79 19.46 13.96
N GLU A 389 3.92 19.63 14.66
CA GLU A 389 4.05 20.43 15.89
C GLU A 389 3.73 21.93 15.62
N GLY A 390 2.46 22.30 15.66
CA GLY A 390 1.96 23.66 15.86
C GLY A 390 2.51 24.70 14.87
N PHE A 391 2.27 24.50 13.57
CA PHE A 391 2.76 25.33 12.45
C PHE A 391 4.30 25.46 12.35
N SER A 392 5.07 24.70 13.14
CA SER A 392 6.54 24.77 13.12
C SER A 392 7.13 23.62 12.30
N ARG A 393 7.19 23.84 10.98
CA ARG A 393 7.81 22.96 9.97
C ARG A 393 9.27 22.62 10.31
N ARG A 394 9.50 21.59 11.15
CA ARG A 394 10.83 21.23 11.67
C ARG A 394 11.52 20.18 10.81
N PHE A 395 12.84 20.29 10.76
CA PHE A 395 13.74 19.56 9.87
C PHE A 395 14.11 18.13 10.36
N SER A 396 13.28 17.54 11.22
CA SER A 396 13.57 16.26 11.87
C SER A 396 13.04 15.06 11.07
N GLU A 397 13.78 13.95 11.17
CA GLU A 397 13.43 12.64 10.63
C GLU A 397 12.24 12.08 11.44
N LEU A 398 11.05 11.92 10.81
CA LEU A 398 9.77 11.44 11.38
C LEU A 398 9.65 11.61 12.92
N PRO A 399 9.59 12.85 13.44
CA PRO A 399 9.84 13.16 14.84
C PRO A 399 8.75 12.70 15.82
N ILE A 400 7.50 12.67 15.37
CA ILE A 400 6.32 12.51 16.22
C ILE A 400 5.52 11.26 15.82
N PRO A 401 4.82 10.59 16.77
CA PRO A 401 4.11 9.34 16.50
C PRO A 401 3.09 9.41 15.37
N GLU A 402 2.43 10.55 15.18
CA GLU A 402 1.41 10.85 14.19
C GLU A 402 1.91 10.62 12.76
N GLU A 403 3.03 11.26 12.41
CA GLU A 403 3.71 11.11 11.14
C GLU A 403 4.17 9.66 10.94
N ALA A 404 4.70 9.02 11.98
CA ALA A 404 5.19 7.65 11.93
C ALA A 404 4.04 6.63 11.75
N ILE A 405 2.86 6.88 12.32
CA ILE A 405 1.66 6.07 12.12
C ILE A 405 1.19 6.18 10.66
N LEU A 406 1.08 7.40 10.11
CA LEU A 406 0.69 7.53 8.70
C LEU A 406 1.76 6.97 7.76
N ALA A 407 3.05 7.15 8.06
CA ALA A 407 4.16 6.57 7.32
C ALA A 407 4.06 5.03 7.25
N TYR A 408 3.78 4.36 8.38
CA TYR A 408 3.50 2.93 8.40
C TYR A 408 2.25 2.59 7.55
N LEU A 409 1.16 3.33 7.71
CA LEU A 409 -0.10 3.06 7.02
C LEU A 409 0.02 3.18 5.50
N ILE A 410 0.78 4.16 4.97
CA ILE A 410 0.95 4.38 3.51
C ILE A 410 1.38 3.09 2.81
N PHE A 411 2.39 2.42 3.36
CA PHE A 411 2.84 1.13 2.87
C PHE A 411 1.92 -0.03 3.27
N GLN A 412 1.24 0.05 4.42
CA GLN A 412 0.37 -1.02 4.93
C GLN A 412 -0.97 -1.14 4.20
N ILE A 413 -1.61 -0.05 3.77
CA ILE A 413 -2.89 -0.14 3.06
C ILE A 413 -2.72 -0.55 1.59
N GLY A 414 -1.53 -0.33 1.01
CA GLY A 414 -1.18 -0.85 -0.30
C GLY A 414 -1.11 -2.37 -0.36
N GLU A 415 -0.91 -3.06 0.78
CA GLU A 415 -0.87 -4.53 0.83
C GLU A 415 -2.14 -5.17 0.27
N CYS A 416 -1.98 -6.43 -0.17
CA CYS A 416 -3.08 -7.25 -0.63
C CYS A 416 -4.13 -7.49 0.47
N ILE A 417 -5.37 -7.78 0.07
CA ILE A 417 -6.44 -8.20 0.98
C ILE A 417 -6.24 -9.70 1.21
N ALA A 418 -5.81 -10.06 2.43
CA ALA A 418 -5.67 -11.46 2.82
C ALA A 418 -7.05 -12.13 2.82
N ASP A 419 -7.14 -13.28 2.14
CA ASP A 419 -8.28 -14.18 2.29
C ASP A 419 -8.23 -14.80 3.70
N PRO A 420 -9.33 -14.77 4.48
CA PRO A 420 -9.38 -15.43 5.78
C PRO A 420 -9.21 -16.96 5.73
N GLU A 421 -9.23 -17.60 4.55
CA GLU A 421 -8.87 -19.02 4.37
C GLU A 421 -7.36 -19.24 4.06
N LEU A 422 -6.54 -18.18 3.97
CA LEU A 422 -5.10 -18.23 3.69
C LEU A 422 -4.20 -17.84 4.90
N ILE A 423 -4.72 -17.94 6.13
CA ILE A 423 -4.02 -17.59 7.39
C ILE A 423 -3.97 -18.79 8.35
#